data_AF-A0A2A4UFA7-F1
#
_entry.id   AF-A0A2A4UFA7-F1
#
_cell.length_a   1.000
_cell.length_b   1.000
_cell.length_c   1.000
_cell.angle_alpha   90.00
_cell.angle_beta   90.00
_cell.angle_gamma   90.00
#
_symmetry.space_group_name_H-M   'P 1'
#
loop_
_entity.id
_entity.type
_entity.pdbx_description
1 polymer ?
#
loop_
_entity_poly.entity_id
_entity_poly.type
_entity_poly.pdbx_seq_one_letter_code
_entity_poly.pdbx_strand_id
1 'polypeptide(L)'
;MFKMIGKLCMVAIFSLVVVVPAQAGGMKHVNIAAFHKVVVGYEFEAIVLGRFSDFIAEMEKGSQVIFLNHTAGIKDNDVITFNADVLSEGLEDGFNDNGVSCSFSFTDESTADNTSYAVGGLCTLLMSNNGVHEKVKAIIPSADLPDTSQGIDVWVMIYEDEKTGTAFYANVTTD
;
A
#
# COMPACT_ATOMS: atom_id res chain seq x y z
N MET A 1 77.76 20.54 -31.76
CA MET A 1 76.99 21.33 -30.78
C MET A 1 75.56 20.83 -30.82
N PHE A 2 75.11 20.24 -29.72
CA PHE A 2 73.83 19.56 -29.54
C PHE A 2 72.66 20.55 -29.45
N LYS A 3 71.51 20.22 -30.06
CA LYS A 3 70.20 20.47 -29.42
C LYS A 3 69.11 19.59 -30.04
N MET A 4 68.83 18.47 -29.37
CA MET A 4 67.68 17.60 -29.61
C MET A 4 66.40 18.33 -29.20
N ILE A 5 65.43 18.40 -30.11
CA ILE A 5 64.06 18.83 -29.84
C ILE A 5 63.27 17.59 -29.42
N GLY A 6 63.08 17.45 -28.11
CA GLY A 6 62.30 16.36 -27.53
C GLY A 6 60.81 16.57 -27.79
N LYS A 7 60.20 15.70 -28.59
CA LYS A 7 58.75 15.57 -28.70
C LYS A 7 58.23 14.87 -27.44
N LEU A 8 57.63 15.64 -26.54
CA LEU A 8 56.87 15.15 -25.40
C LEU A 8 55.56 14.52 -25.94
N CYS A 9 55.50 13.20 -25.95
CA CYS A 9 54.30 12.44 -26.33
C CYS A 9 53.36 12.42 -25.13
N MET A 10 52.33 13.27 -25.15
CA MET A 10 51.31 13.36 -24.11
C MET A 10 50.30 12.22 -24.32
N VAL A 11 50.45 11.13 -23.57
CA VAL A 11 49.50 10.01 -23.57
C VAL A 11 48.30 10.42 -22.71
N ALA A 12 47.22 10.84 -23.37
CA ALA A 12 45.94 11.07 -22.72
C ALA A 12 45.29 9.72 -22.36
N ILE A 13 45.33 9.36 -21.08
CA ILE A 13 44.58 8.23 -20.54
C ILE A 13 43.11 8.65 -20.51
N PHE A 14 42.35 8.26 -21.54
CA PHE A 14 40.90 8.33 -21.53
C PHE A 14 40.38 7.26 -20.55
N SER A 15 40.08 7.69 -19.32
CA SER A 15 39.28 6.90 -18.39
C SER A 15 37.91 6.69 -19.01
N LEU A 16 37.66 5.50 -19.55
CA LEU A 16 36.34 5.03 -19.94
C LEU A 16 35.51 4.93 -18.65
N VAL A 17 34.77 5.99 -18.34
CA VAL A 17 33.70 5.96 -17.35
C VAL A 17 32.63 5.06 -17.94
N VAL A 18 32.60 3.80 -17.50
CA VAL A 18 31.51 2.88 -17.78
C VAL A 18 30.30 3.43 -17.03
N VAL A 19 29.44 4.16 -17.75
CA VAL A 19 28.13 4.56 -17.25
C VAL A 19 27.28 3.29 -17.23
N VAL A 20 27.22 2.65 -16.07
CA VAL A 20 26.22 1.59 -15.84
C VAL A 20 24.87 2.29 -15.94
N PRO A 21 23.95 1.87 -16.84
CA PRO A 21 22.63 2.44 -16.88
C PRO A 21 21.97 2.14 -15.53
N ALA A 22 21.72 3.19 -14.75
CA ALA A 22 20.79 3.10 -13.64
C ALA A 22 19.43 2.78 -14.26
N GLN A 23 19.03 1.51 -14.20
CA GLN A 23 17.67 1.11 -14.55
C GLN A 23 16.79 1.81 -13.52
N ALA A 24 16.13 2.89 -13.94
CA ALA A 24 15.13 3.56 -13.15
C ALA A 24 13.99 2.55 -12.95
N GLY A 25 14.00 1.85 -11.82
CA GLY A 25 12.87 1.05 -11.39
C GLY A 25 11.64 1.95 -11.36
N GLY A 26 10.54 1.49 -11.94
CA GLY A 26 9.29 2.23 -12.00
C GLY A 26 8.87 2.75 -10.62
N MET A 27 8.06 3.79 -10.61
CA MET A 27 7.52 4.30 -9.36
C MET A 27 6.64 3.23 -8.72
N LYS A 28 6.84 2.97 -7.43
CA LYS A 28 6.06 1.98 -6.67
C LYS A 28 4.88 2.68 -6.01
N HIS A 29 3.74 2.01 -5.99
CA HIS A 29 2.52 2.50 -5.39
C HIS A 29 1.98 1.43 -4.45
N VAL A 30 1.70 1.80 -3.21
CA VAL A 30 0.94 0.95 -2.29
C VAL A 30 -0.52 1.37 -2.38
N ASN A 31 -1.39 0.41 -2.66
CA ASN A 31 -2.82 0.61 -2.63
C ASN A 31 -3.37 -0.11 -1.42
N ILE A 32 -4.26 0.56 -0.68
CA ILE A 32 -4.93 0.01 0.49
C ILE A 32 -6.42 0.24 0.32
N ALA A 33 -7.20 -0.77 0.68
CA ALA A 33 -8.65 -0.70 0.68
C ALA A 33 -9.19 -1.25 2.00
N ALA A 34 -10.32 -0.70 2.44
CA ALA A 34 -11.06 -1.26 3.56
C ALA A 34 -12.53 -1.42 3.20
N PHE A 35 -13.12 -2.52 3.67
CA PHE A 35 -14.49 -2.91 3.40
C PHE A 35 -15.22 -3.28 4.68
N HIS A 36 -16.52 -3.06 4.70
CA HIS A 36 -17.41 -3.47 5.79
C HIS A 36 -18.41 -4.51 5.31
N LYS A 37 -18.52 -5.65 6.01
CA LYS A 37 -19.52 -6.69 5.74
C LYS A 37 -20.93 -6.12 5.87
N VAL A 38 -21.77 -6.33 4.86
CA VAL A 38 -23.20 -5.95 4.88
C VAL A 38 -24.14 -7.14 4.70
N VAL A 39 -23.62 -8.28 4.22
CA VAL A 39 -24.39 -9.54 4.08
C VAL A 39 -24.01 -10.49 5.22
N VAL A 40 -25.03 -11.03 5.89
CA VAL A 40 -24.86 -12.02 6.97
C VAL A 40 -24.23 -13.30 6.41
N GLY A 41 -23.14 -13.77 7.05
CA GLY A 41 -22.43 -14.99 6.66
C GLY A 41 -21.54 -14.84 5.43
N TYR A 42 -21.31 -13.60 4.96
CA TYR A 42 -20.28 -13.33 3.97
C TYR A 42 -18.90 -13.45 4.60
N GLU A 43 -17.99 -14.14 3.90
CA GLU A 43 -16.60 -14.28 4.30
C GLU A 43 -15.69 -13.62 3.28
N PHE A 44 -14.67 -12.93 3.77
CA PHE A 44 -13.69 -12.27 2.93
C PHE A 44 -12.70 -13.29 2.35
N GLU A 45 -12.42 -13.16 1.05
CA GLU A 45 -11.37 -13.94 0.41
C GLU A 45 -10.00 -13.39 0.82
N ALA A 46 -9.11 -14.24 1.34
CA ALA A 46 -7.81 -13.80 1.81
C ALA A 46 -6.92 -13.26 0.68
N ILE A 47 -7.09 -13.77 -0.54
CA ILE A 47 -6.35 -13.36 -1.72
C ILE A 47 -7.34 -13.22 -2.87
N VAL A 48 -7.36 -12.05 -3.50
CA VAL A 48 -8.19 -11.80 -4.68
C VAL A 48 -7.28 -11.57 -5.88
N LEU A 49 -7.42 -12.44 -6.87
CA LEU A 49 -6.67 -12.38 -8.13
C LEU A 49 -7.44 -11.57 -9.16
N GLY A 50 -6.71 -10.84 -9.99
CA GLY A 50 -7.28 -10.11 -11.11
C GLY A 50 -7.12 -8.61 -10.95
N ARG A 51 -7.63 -7.89 -11.94
CA ARG A 51 -7.46 -6.44 -12.00
C ARG A 51 -8.28 -5.79 -10.90
N PHE A 52 -8.01 -4.52 -10.67
CA PHE A 52 -8.77 -3.70 -9.72
C PHE A 52 -10.31 -3.83 -9.86
N SER A 53 -10.85 -3.92 -11.09
CA SER A 53 -12.29 -4.13 -11.30
C SER A 53 -12.80 -5.46 -10.78
N ASP A 54 -12.00 -6.52 -10.92
CA ASP A 54 -12.35 -7.86 -10.45
C ASP A 54 -12.33 -7.90 -8.92
N PHE A 55 -11.35 -7.23 -8.32
CA PHE A 55 -11.28 -7.04 -6.87
C PHE A 55 -12.52 -6.35 -6.31
N ILE A 56 -12.93 -5.20 -6.87
CA ILE A 56 -14.14 -4.51 -6.41
C ILE A 56 -15.39 -5.37 -6.62
N ALA A 57 -15.53 -6.02 -7.76
CA ALA A 57 -16.67 -6.89 -8.04
C ALA A 57 -16.76 -8.08 -7.06
N GLU A 58 -15.63 -8.62 -6.60
CA GLU A 58 -15.60 -9.64 -5.56
C GLU A 58 -16.13 -9.09 -4.23
N MET A 59 -15.61 -7.95 -3.79
CA MET A 59 -15.96 -7.35 -2.50
C MET A 59 -17.43 -6.91 -2.44
N GLU A 60 -17.98 -6.39 -3.54
CA GLU A 60 -19.37 -5.94 -3.63
C GLU A 60 -20.41 -7.07 -3.47
N LYS A 61 -20.00 -8.35 -3.50
CA LYS A 61 -20.91 -9.48 -3.26
C LYS A 61 -21.49 -9.51 -1.85
N GLY A 62 -20.78 -8.97 -0.87
CA GLY A 62 -21.22 -9.01 0.52
C GLY A 62 -20.68 -7.92 1.43
N SER A 63 -19.96 -6.95 0.87
CA SER A 63 -19.37 -5.83 1.61
C SER A 63 -19.54 -4.51 0.87
N GLN A 64 -19.29 -3.41 1.58
CA GLN A 64 -19.24 -2.05 1.01
C GLN A 64 -17.87 -1.43 1.24
N VAL A 65 -17.40 -0.63 0.28
CA VAL A 65 -16.14 0.11 0.40
C VAL A 65 -16.27 1.17 1.49
N ILE A 66 -15.36 1.16 2.46
CA ILE A 66 -15.13 2.30 3.37
C ILE A 66 -14.17 3.27 2.68
N PHE A 67 -13.05 2.74 2.19
CA PHE A 67 -12.09 3.53 1.43
C PHE A 67 -11.26 2.68 0.48
N LEU A 68 -10.66 3.39 -0.47
CA LEU A 68 -9.67 2.89 -1.38
C LEU A 68 -8.68 4.02 -1.67
N ASN A 69 -7.38 3.73 -1.61
CA ASN A 69 -6.35 4.70 -1.98
C ASN A 69 -5.38 4.13 -3.01
N HIS A 70 -4.73 5.04 -3.73
CA HIS A 70 -3.56 4.80 -4.58
C HIS A 70 -2.52 5.88 -4.23
N THR A 71 -1.36 5.48 -3.70
CA THR A 71 -0.31 6.45 -3.35
C THR A 71 0.35 7.02 -4.60
N ALA A 72 0.84 8.27 -4.56
CA ALA A 72 1.48 8.94 -5.71
C ALA A 72 2.97 8.58 -5.90
N GLY A 73 3.43 7.47 -5.31
CA GLY A 73 4.84 7.07 -5.25
C GLY A 73 5.30 6.89 -3.81
N ILE A 74 5.74 5.67 -3.46
CA ILE A 74 6.17 5.32 -2.11
C ILE A 74 7.62 4.86 -2.06
N LYS A 75 8.28 5.12 -0.93
CA LYS A 75 9.65 4.72 -0.62
C LYS A 75 9.70 3.91 0.67
N ASP A 76 10.78 3.16 0.83
CA ASP A 76 11.06 2.42 2.06
C ASP A 76 10.93 3.31 3.31
N ASN A 77 10.24 2.80 4.32
CA ASN A 77 9.90 3.46 5.59
C ASN A 77 8.94 4.67 5.50
N ASP A 78 8.30 4.89 4.35
CA ASP A 78 7.22 5.87 4.28
C ASP A 78 6.02 5.44 5.14
N VAL A 79 5.27 6.44 5.60
CA VAL A 79 4.03 6.26 6.36
C VAL A 79 2.85 6.77 5.55
N ILE A 80 1.87 5.91 5.33
CA ILE A 80 0.61 6.22 4.66
C ILE A 80 -0.42 6.53 5.73
N THR A 81 -0.92 7.76 5.76
CA THR A 81 -2.02 8.15 6.67
C THR A 81 -3.30 8.29 5.88
N PHE A 82 -4.38 7.70 6.40
CA PHE A 82 -5.70 7.78 5.82
C PHE A 82 -6.75 8.09 6.89
N ASN A 83 -7.70 8.98 6.55
CA ASN A 83 -8.85 9.27 7.39
C ASN A 83 -10.09 9.40 6.52
N ALA A 84 -11.08 8.54 6.74
CA ALA A 84 -12.43 8.74 6.27
C ALA A 84 -13.40 8.46 7.41
N ASP A 85 -13.94 9.55 7.95
CA ASP A 85 -14.97 9.55 8.96
C ASP A 85 -16.14 10.42 8.50
N VAL A 86 -17.33 10.05 8.97
CA VAL A 86 -18.57 10.77 8.72
C VAL A 86 -19.22 11.00 10.08
N LEU A 87 -19.26 12.28 10.45
CA LEU A 87 -20.06 12.74 11.57
C LEU A 87 -21.47 13.08 11.05
N SER A 88 -22.47 12.38 11.54
CA SER A 88 -23.88 12.56 11.14
C SER A 88 -24.77 12.79 12.34
N GLU A 89 -25.89 13.49 12.15
CA GLU A 89 -26.86 13.73 13.23
C GLU A 89 -27.57 12.41 13.62
N GLY A 90 -27.66 12.15 14.92
CA GLY A 90 -28.32 10.97 15.49
C GLY A 90 -29.81 11.20 15.76
N LEU A 91 -30.58 10.11 15.85
CA LEU A 91 -32.01 10.14 16.16
C LEU A 91 -32.31 10.50 17.63
N GLU A 92 -31.35 10.30 18.53
CA GLU A 92 -31.39 10.72 19.93
C GLU A 92 -30.30 11.77 20.14
N ASP A 93 -30.66 12.99 20.53
CA ASP A 93 -29.80 14.17 20.75
C ASP A 93 -28.29 13.84 20.80
N GLY A 94 -27.61 13.88 19.65
CA GLY A 94 -26.22 13.43 19.52
C GLY A 94 -25.73 13.32 18.07
N PHE A 95 -24.45 12.97 17.92
CA PHE A 95 -23.83 12.73 16.61
C PHE A 95 -23.32 11.29 16.52
N ASN A 96 -23.56 10.66 15.37
CA ASN A 96 -22.98 9.38 14.99
C ASN A 96 -21.64 9.61 14.28
N ASP A 97 -20.57 9.05 14.83
CA ASP A 97 -19.24 9.04 14.22
C ASP A 97 -18.95 7.65 13.66
N ASN A 98 -18.87 7.54 12.34
CA ASN A 98 -18.61 6.30 11.63
C ASN A 98 -17.46 6.48 10.66
N GLY A 99 -16.47 5.60 10.69
CA GLY A 99 -15.31 5.74 9.83
C GLY A 99 -14.10 4.92 10.24
N VAL A 100 -13.00 5.22 9.55
CA VAL A 100 -11.71 4.59 9.76
C VAL A 100 -10.60 5.64 9.68
N SER A 101 -9.72 5.61 10.66
CA SER A 101 -8.50 6.43 10.73
C SER A 101 -7.29 5.52 10.88
N CYS A 102 -6.39 5.52 9.93
CA CYS A 102 -5.26 4.59 9.87
C CYS A 102 -3.92 5.28 9.62
N SER A 103 -2.88 4.67 10.16
CA SER A 103 -1.48 4.94 9.83
C SER A 103 -0.80 3.62 9.50
N PHE A 104 -0.32 3.48 8.26
CA PHE A 104 0.37 2.31 7.76
C PHE A 104 1.84 2.63 7.53
N SER A 105 2.73 1.71 7.90
CA SER A 105 4.15 1.76 7.56
C SER A 105 4.42 0.81 6.40
N PHE A 106 5.19 1.28 5.43
CA PHE A 106 5.65 0.48 4.30
C PHE A 106 7.13 0.14 4.46
N THR A 107 7.50 -1.09 4.12
CA THR A 107 8.88 -1.55 4.11
C THR A 107 9.19 -2.18 2.75
N ASP A 108 10.31 -1.77 2.16
CA ASP A 108 10.86 -2.32 0.92
C ASP A 108 12.19 -3.00 1.22
N GLU A 109 12.15 -4.32 1.41
CA GLU A 109 13.33 -5.16 1.64
C GLU A 109 13.85 -5.77 0.34
N SER A 110 13.50 -5.19 -0.81
CA SER A 110 13.91 -5.70 -2.11
C SER A 110 15.43 -5.62 -2.29
N THR A 111 15.97 -6.67 -2.91
CA THR A 111 17.38 -6.75 -3.34
C THR A 111 17.45 -6.77 -4.87
N ALA A 112 18.65 -6.80 -5.44
CA ALA A 112 18.82 -6.91 -6.89
C ALA A 112 18.20 -8.20 -7.47
N ASP A 113 18.06 -9.25 -6.66
CA ASP A 113 17.65 -10.58 -7.10
C ASP A 113 16.26 -10.99 -6.57
N ASN A 114 15.65 -10.21 -5.67
CA ASN A 114 14.38 -10.55 -5.03
C ASN A 114 13.57 -9.31 -4.67
N THR A 115 12.28 -9.30 -5.00
CA THR A 115 11.35 -8.26 -4.56
C THR A 115 10.69 -8.66 -3.24
N SER A 116 10.68 -7.77 -2.25
CA SER A 116 10.05 -8.00 -0.96
C SER A 116 9.44 -6.71 -0.42
N TYR A 117 8.12 -6.72 -0.23
CA TYR A 117 7.36 -5.59 0.28
C TYR A 117 6.56 -6.02 1.49
N ALA A 118 6.43 -5.14 2.47
CA ALA A 118 5.54 -5.36 3.59
C ALA A 118 4.77 -4.09 3.95
N VAL A 119 3.55 -4.28 4.44
CA VAL A 119 2.74 -3.21 5.03
C VAL A 119 2.16 -3.67 6.36
N GLY A 120 2.22 -2.80 7.36
CA GLY A 120 1.59 -2.99 8.67
C GLY A 120 1.09 -1.66 9.19
N GLY A 121 0.27 -1.64 10.23
CA GLY A 121 -0.29 -0.36 10.66
C GLY A 121 -1.12 -0.38 11.94
N LEU A 122 -1.60 0.81 12.28
CA LEU A 122 -2.51 1.06 13.38
C LEU A 122 -3.74 1.75 12.84
N CYS A 123 -4.91 1.17 13.11
CA CYS A 123 -6.19 1.70 12.70
C CYS A 123 -7.10 1.94 13.89
N THR A 124 -7.91 2.96 13.79
CA THR A 124 -9.04 3.25 14.66
C THR A 124 -10.30 3.10 13.83
N LEU A 125 -11.15 2.14 14.19
CA LEU A 125 -12.48 1.97 13.63
C LEU A 125 -13.47 2.70 14.53
N LEU A 126 -14.27 3.58 13.92
CA LEU A 126 -15.30 4.37 14.57
C LEU A 126 -16.65 3.83 14.10
N MET A 127 -17.49 3.42 15.05
CA MET A 127 -18.81 2.89 14.75
C MET A 127 -19.83 3.46 15.72
N SER A 128 -20.98 3.84 15.19
CA SER A 128 -22.16 4.20 15.97
C SER A 128 -23.32 3.33 15.55
N ASN A 129 -23.81 2.48 16.45
CA ASN A 129 -24.97 1.63 16.20
C ASN A 129 -25.96 1.73 17.38
N ASN A 130 -27.20 2.11 17.10
CA ASN A 130 -28.26 2.26 18.10
C ASN A 130 -27.86 3.13 19.32
N GLY A 131 -27.16 4.24 19.08
CA GLY A 131 -26.68 5.16 20.12
C GLY A 131 -25.45 4.67 20.91
N VAL A 132 -24.93 3.47 20.60
CA VAL A 132 -23.67 2.97 21.15
C VAL A 132 -22.52 3.37 20.24
N HIS A 133 -21.62 4.20 20.77
CA HIS A 133 -20.38 4.57 20.11
C HIS A 133 -19.27 3.60 20.51
N GLU A 134 -18.76 2.86 19.53
CA GLU A 134 -17.61 1.99 19.69
C GLU A 134 -16.38 2.58 18.99
N LYS A 135 -15.24 2.46 19.67
CA LYS A 135 -13.93 2.81 19.13
C LYS A 135 -13.02 1.60 19.26
N VAL A 136 -12.74 0.95 18.14
CA VAL A 136 -11.88 -0.23 18.10
C VAL A 136 -10.50 0.18 17.62
N LYS A 137 -9.46 -0.17 18.38
CA LYS A 137 -8.07 -0.01 17.95
C LYS A 137 -7.59 -1.33 17.35
N ALA A 138 -7.41 -1.35 16.05
CA ALA A 138 -6.87 -2.49 15.32
C ALA A 138 -5.36 -2.32 15.13
N ILE A 139 -4.61 -3.38 15.43
CA ILE A 139 -3.19 -3.50 15.10
C ILE A 139 -3.12 -4.41 13.89
N ILE A 140 -2.76 -3.84 12.75
CA ILE A 140 -2.59 -4.57 11.50
C ILE A 140 -1.15 -5.08 11.50
N PRO A 141 -0.92 -6.40 11.61
CA PRO A 141 0.42 -6.96 11.58
C PRO A 141 1.08 -6.67 10.24
N SER A 142 2.41 -6.65 10.23
CA SER A 142 3.15 -6.56 8.97
C SER A 142 2.83 -7.77 8.11
N ALA A 143 2.33 -7.54 6.90
CA ALA A 143 1.99 -8.56 5.93
C ALA A 143 2.83 -8.37 4.67
N ASP A 144 3.40 -9.47 4.16
CA ASP A 144 4.15 -9.47 2.92
C ASP A 144 3.21 -9.28 1.73
N LEU A 145 3.59 -8.41 0.81
CA LEU A 145 2.83 -8.11 -0.40
C LEU A 145 3.53 -8.66 -1.63
N PRO A 146 2.80 -9.38 -2.51
CA PRO A 146 3.37 -9.92 -3.74
C PRO A 146 3.72 -8.77 -4.70
N ASP A 147 4.80 -8.98 -5.45
CA ASP A 147 5.20 -8.08 -6.53
C ASP A 147 4.30 -8.30 -7.76
N THR A 148 3.40 -7.35 -8.02
CA THR A 148 2.51 -7.41 -9.19
C THR A 148 3.22 -7.11 -10.51
N SER A 149 4.49 -6.68 -10.49
CA SER A 149 5.29 -6.48 -11.71
C SER A 149 5.48 -7.75 -12.54
N GLN A 150 5.20 -8.93 -11.96
CA GLN A 150 5.17 -10.22 -12.64
C GLN A 150 3.91 -10.44 -13.50
N GLY A 151 3.04 -9.43 -13.63
CA GLY A 151 1.90 -9.42 -14.55
C GLY A 151 0.61 -10.01 -13.98
N ILE A 152 0.54 -10.22 -12.65
CA ILE A 152 -0.67 -10.63 -11.96
C ILE A 152 -0.95 -9.61 -10.86
N ASP A 153 -2.05 -8.88 -11.01
CA ASP A 153 -2.60 -8.04 -9.94
C ASP A 153 -3.17 -8.96 -8.86
N VAL A 154 -2.68 -8.80 -7.63
CA VAL A 154 -3.11 -9.59 -6.47
C VAL A 154 -3.38 -8.65 -5.31
N TRP A 155 -4.59 -8.71 -4.76
CA TRP A 155 -4.95 -8.05 -3.51
C TRP A 155 -4.88 -9.06 -2.37
N VAL A 156 -4.17 -8.70 -1.32
CA VAL A 156 -4.00 -9.56 -0.13
C VAL A 156 -4.71 -8.93 1.04
N MET A 157 -5.52 -9.72 1.74
CA MET A 157 -6.11 -9.31 3.01
C MET A 157 -4.99 -9.24 4.06
N ILE A 158 -4.77 -8.05 4.60
CA ILE A 158 -3.72 -7.81 5.61
C ILE A 158 -4.27 -7.88 7.04
N TYR A 159 -5.59 -7.70 7.20
CA TYR A 159 -6.26 -7.77 8.50
C TYR A 159 -7.78 -7.86 8.33
N GLU A 160 -8.45 -8.58 9.24
CA GLU A 160 -9.89 -8.54 9.42
C GLU A 160 -10.21 -8.36 10.90
N ASP A 161 -11.14 -7.44 11.20
CA ASP A 161 -11.79 -7.35 12.51
C ASP A 161 -13.17 -8.01 12.42
N GLU A 162 -13.28 -9.23 12.93
CA GLU A 162 -14.55 -9.99 12.91
C GLU A 162 -15.65 -9.30 13.72
N LYS A 163 -15.29 -8.51 14.76
CA LYS A 163 -16.27 -7.83 15.61
C LYS A 163 -16.97 -6.71 14.84
N THR A 164 -16.22 -5.89 14.12
CA THR A 164 -16.79 -4.82 13.28
C THR A 164 -17.17 -5.29 11.88
N GLY A 165 -16.76 -6.49 11.48
CA GLY A 165 -16.90 -6.98 10.10
C GLY A 165 -16.08 -6.15 9.11
N THR A 166 -14.93 -5.60 9.53
CA THR A 166 -14.10 -4.74 8.67
C THR A 166 -12.86 -5.49 8.21
N ALA A 167 -12.62 -5.56 6.89
CA ALA A 167 -11.39 -6.12 6.34
C ALA A 167 -10.56 -5.07 5.61
N PHE A 168 -9.25 -5.25 5.67
CA PHE A 168 -8.24 -4.42 5.02
C PHE A 168 -7.48 -5.25 4.00
N TYR A 169 -7.28 -4.66 2.83
CA TYR A 169 -6.53 -5.26 1.74
C TYR A 169 -5.44 -4.31 1.28
N ALA A 170 -4.37 -4.89 0.76
CA ALA A 170 -3.33 -4.11 0.10
C ALA A 170 -2.73 -4.82 -1.12
N ASN A 171 -2.16 -4.03 -2.01
CA ASN A 171 -1.23 -4.51 -3.03
C ASN A 171 -0.16 -3.44 -3.34
N VAL A 172 0.88 -3.85 -4.06
CA VAL A 172 1.91 -2.95 -4.58
C VAL A 172 1.87 -3.01 -6.10
N THR A 173 1.80 -1.86 -6.76
CA THR A 173 1.84 -1.73 -8.23
C THR A 173 3.02 -0.87 -8.66
N THR A 174 3.48 -1.05 -9.90
CA THR A 174 4.52 -0.23 -10.52
C THR A 174 4.04 0.37 -11.83
N ASP A 175 4.43 1.62 -12.09
CA ASP A 175 4.20 2.30 -13.40
C ASP A 175 4.98 1.69 -14.56
#